data_AF-A0A3C1LPT4-F1
#
_entry.id   AF-A0A3C1LPT4-F1
#
_cell.length_a   1.000
_cell.length_b   1.000
_cell.length_c   1.000
_cell.angle_alpha   90.00
_cell.angle_beta   90.00
_cell.angle_gamma   90.00
#
_symmetry.space_group_name_H-M   'P 1'
#
loop_
_entity.id
_entity.type
_entity.pdbx_description
1 polymer ?
#
loop_
_entity_poly.entity_id
_entity_poly.type
_entity_poly.pdbx_seq_one_letter_code
_entity_poly.pdbx_strand_id
1 'polypeptide(L)'
;MKKSGKNYLLVEAIEKLQAQKKGLEDSLKTAKGQQNTSEVARLEKELEPVNAQIKAKKKEFRKAENGHLLAEMNRHKFIYFLLLIPIVYYFIFKYIPMWNAQIAFRDFVSLKRTGITGGTWVGLKNFKTFIGSYYFWDLIRNTLMYSFGKLLVSLPLSIILAIAIYECTHKILRKVVQTLSYLPHFLSWVI
;
A
#
# COMPACT_ATOMS: atom_id res chain seq x y z
N MET A 1 3.76 2.81 30.10
CA MET A 1 4.62 3.95 29.68
C MET A 1 6.12 3.79 30.00
N LYS A 2 6.57 2.83 30.82
CA LYS A 2 7.99 2.71 31.26
C LYS A 2 8.98 2.06 30.26
N LYS A 3 8.50 1.39 29.20
CA LYS A 3 9.35 0.56 28.30
C LYS A 3 9.88 1.28 27.05
N SER A 4 9.32 2.44 26.68
CA SER A 4 9.81 3.27 25.58
C SER A 4 11.23 3.79 25.87
N GLY A 5 11.48 4.18 27.12
CA GLY A 5 12.78 4.72 27.56
C GLY A 5 13.98 3.80 27.32
N LYS A 6 13.81 2.47 27.38
CA LYS A 6 14.94 1.53 27.19
C LYS A 6 15.43 1.49 25.74
N ASN A 7 14.53 1.66 24.76
CA ASN A 7 14.92 1.72 23.36
C ASN A 7 15.55 3.07 23.01
N TYR A 8 15.06 4.17 23.57
CA TYR A 8 15.69 5.49 23.42
C TYR A 8 17.13 5.50 23.94
N LEU A 9 17.37 4.91 25.12
CA LEU A 9 18.72 4.82 25.69
C LEU A 9 19.68 3.96 24.83
N LEU A 10 19.17 2.93 24.14
CA LEU A 10 19.98 2.13 23.23
C LEU A 10 20.28 2.86 21.92
N VAL A 11 19.32 3.62 21.38
CA VAL A 11 19.51 4.45 20.18
C VAL A 11 20.51 5.57 20.45
N GLU A 12 20.35 6.29 21.57
CA GLU A 12 21.26 7.35 21.99
C GLU A 12 22.68 6.84 22.25
N ALA A 13 22.81 5.65 22.87
CA ALA A 13 24.12 5.01 23.06
C ALA A 13 24.78 4.60 21.74
N ILE A 14 24.00 4.11 20.77
CA ILE A 14 24.51 3.79 19.42
C ILE A 14 24.97 5.07 18.70
N GLU A 15 24.19 6.14 18.79
CA GLU A 15 24.49 7.43 18.17
C GLU A 15 25.76 8.07 18.74
N LYS A 16 25.93 8.06 20.07
CA LYS A 16 27.15 8.51 20.75
C LYS A 16 28.38 7.71 20.33
N LEU A 17 28.27 6.39 20.25
CA LEU A 17 29.36 5.52 19.80
C LEU A 17 29.70 5.72 18.31
N GLN A 18 28.70 6.01 17.46
CA GLN A 18 28.91 6.33 16.05
C GLN A 18 29.59 7.69 15.85
N ALA A 19 29.23 8.69 16.67
CA ALA A 19 29.90 9.99 16.68
C ALA A 19 31.37 9.86 17.12
N GLN A 20 31.62 9.07 18.18
CA GLN A 20 32.98 8.74 18.63
C GLN A 20 33.79 8.04 17.52
N LYS A 21 33.21 7.02 16.88
CA LYS A 21 33.84 6.32 15.75
C LYS A 21 34.21 7.28 14.62
N LYS A 22 33.30 8.16 14.24
CA LYS A 22 33.51 9.13 13.15
C LYS A 22 34.68 10.08 13.45
N GLY A 23 34.78 10.59 14.68
CA GLY A 23 35.92 11.41 15.11
C GLY A 23 37.26 10.68 15.08
N LEU A 24 37.28 9.40 15.45
CA LEU A 24 38.49 8.56 15.34
C LEU A 24 38.85 8.26 13.88
N GLU A 25 37.87 8.01 13.00
CA GLU A 25 38.11 7.78 11.56
C GLU A 25 38.62 9.03 10.84
N ASP A 26 38.12 10.21 11.21
CA ASP A 26 38.59 11.48 10.65
C ASP A 26 40.01 11.81 11.13
N SER A 27 40.35 11.49 12.39
CA SER A 27 41.71 11.59 12.93
C SER A 27 42.67 10.59 12.28
N LEU A 28 42.21 9.37 12.00
CA LEU A 28 42.98 8.33 11.31
C LEU A 28 43.31 8.73 9.86
N LYS A 29 42.39 9.39 9.15
CA LYS A 29 42.62 9.90 7.80
C LYS A 29 43.69 11.00 7.78
N THR A 30 43.65 11.91 8.75
CA THR A 30 44.67 12.97 8.90
C THR A 30 46.05 12.39 9.22
N ALA A 31 46.13 11.43 10.16
CA ALA A 31 47.39 10.76 10.52
C ALA A 31 47.97 9.91 9.37
N LYS A 32 47.13 9.26 8.57
CA LYS A 32 47.55 8.54 7.34
C LYS A 32 48.06 9.51 6.28
N GLY A 33 47.43 10.68 6.13
CA GLY A 33 47.89 11.75 5.23
C GLY A 33 49.24 12.36 5.64
N GLN A 34 49.55 12.35 6.94
CA GLN A 34 50.83 12.81 7.50
C GLN A 34 51.89 11.69 7.59
N GLN A 35 51.64 10.50 7.03
CA GLN A 35 52.53 9.33 7.09
C GLN A 35 53.02 8.96 8.52
N ASN A 36 52.24 9.29 9.56
CA ASN A 36 52.62 9.04 10.95
C ASN A 36 52.21 7.62 11.39
N THR A 37 53.10 6.65 11.15
CA THR A 37 52.82 5.22 11.35
C THR A 37 52.49 4.83 12.80
N SER A 38 53.05 5.52 13.80
CA SER A 38 52.81 5.22 15.22
C SER A 38 51.42 5.69 15.68
N GLU A 39 50.94 6.80 15.15
CA GLU A 39 49.63 7.38 15.46
C GLU A 39 48.49 6.64 14.76
N VAL A 40 48.73 6.17 13.53
CA VAL A 40 47.83 5.29 12.79
C VAL A 40 47.59 3.97 13.54
N ALA A 41 48.65 3.34 14.05
CA ALA A 41 48.54 2.09 14.81
C ALA A 41 47.78 2.27 16.15
N ARG A 42 47.94 3.43 16.80
CA ARG A 42 47.22 3.77 18.03
C ARG A 42 45.71 3.96 17.78
N LEU A 43 45.37 4.69 16.72
CA LEU A 43 43.98 4.97 16.35
C LEU A 43 43.24 3.73 15.84
N GLU A 44 43.90 2.84 15.09
CA GLU A 44 43.31 1.55 14.69
C GLU A 44 43.04 0.64 15.90
N LYS A 45 43.96 0.61 16.87
CA LYS A 45 43.78 -0.11 18.14
C LYS A 45 42.64 0.45 18.99
N GLU A 46 42.38 1.75 18.91
CA GLU A 46 41.28 2.42 19.63
C GLU A 46 39.93 2.30 18.91
N LEU A 47 39.95 2.13 17.58
CA LEU A 47 38.76 1.93 16.75
C LEU A 47 38.16 0.51 16.87
N GLU A 48 38.99 -0.51 17.09
CA GLU A 48 38.59 -1.90 17.32
C GLU A 48 37.53 -2.08 18.43
N PRO A 49 37.75 -1.63 19.68
CA PRO A 49 36.77 -1.79 20.75
C PRO A 49 35.50 -0.96 20.50
N VAL A 50 35.60 0.20 19.84
CA VAL A 50 34.45 1.05 19.51
C VAL A 50 33.56 0.37 18.46
N ASN A 51 34.15 -0.22 17.42
CA ASN A 51 33.41 -1.01 16.42
C ASN A 51 32.75 -2.25 17.04
N ALA A 52 33.44 -2.94 17.96
CA ALA A 52 32.89 -4.06 18.69
C ALA A 52 31.70 -3.65 19.57
N GLN A 53 31.79 -2.51 20.27
CA GLN A 53 30.71 -1.96 21.09
C GLN A 53 29.49 -1.55 20.25
N ILE A 54 29.69 -0.89 19.11
CA ILE A 54 28.61 -0.55 18.17
C ILE A 54 27.90 -1.81 17.69
N LYS A 55 28.66 -2.84 17.28
CA LYS A 55 28.09 -4.11 16.79
C LYS A 55 27.32 -4.84 17.89
N ALA A 56 27.83 -4.83 19.13
CA ALA A 56 27.15 -5.40 20.28
C ALA A 56 25.84 -4.66 20.61
N LYS A 57 25.88 -3.32 20.72
CA LYS A 57 24.70 -2.49 20.99
C LYS A 57 23.64 -2.58 19.90
N LYS A 58 24.05 -2.62 18.62
CA LYS A 58 23.14 -2.81 17.48
C LYS A 58 22.49 -4.21 17.51
N LYS A 59 23.21 -5.24 17.96
CA LYS A 59 22.67 -6.60 18.16
C LYS A 59 21.67 -6.64 19.32
N GLU A 60 21.95 -5.96 20.43
CA GLU A 60 21.02 -5.82 21.56
C GLU A 60 19.73 -5.09 21.15
N PHE A 61 19.85 -3.99 20.40
CA PHE A 61 18.70 -3.24 19.88
C PHE A 61 17.81 -4.10 18.98
N ARG A 62 18.39 -4.80 17.97
CA ARG A 62 17.63 -5.70 17.08
C ARG A 62 16.92 -6.83 17.85
N LYS A 63 17.54 -7.36 18.91
CA LYS A 63 16.93 -8.40 19.75
C LYS A 63 15.75 -7.86 20.57
N ALA A 64 15.88 -6.64 21.10
CA ALA A 64 14.81 -5.95 21.83
C ALA A 64 13.64 -5.56 20.92
N GLU A 65 13.93 -5.12 19.69
CA GLU A 65 12.94 -4.72 18.68
C GLU A 65 12.14 -5.91 18.14
N ASN A 66 12.81 -7.00 17.73
CA ASN A 66 12.13 -8.20 17.22
C ASN A 66 11.23 -8.85 18.30
N GLY A 67 11.66 -8.82 19.56
CA GLY A 67 10.84 -9.29 20.68
C GLY A 67 9.62 -8.40 20.94
N HIS A 68 9.70 -7.11 20.66
CA HIS A 68 8.60 -6.16 20.77
C HIS A 68 7.56 -6.38 19.67
N LEU A 69 7.97 -6.51 18.42
CA LEU A 69 7.06 -6.72 17.28
C LEU A 69 6.27 -8.02 17.40
N LEU A 70 6.92 -9.11 17.79
CA LEU A 70 6.26 -10.40 17.99
C LEU A 70 5.31 -10.38 19.21
N ALA A 71 5.66 -9.66 20.27
CA ALA A 71 4.78 -9.47 21.43
C ALA A 71 3.56 -8.59 21.10
N GLU A 72 3.73 -7.56 20.28
CA GLU A 72 2.65 -6.68 19.79
C GLU A 72 1.70 -7.45 18.87
N MET A 73 2.25 -8.27 17.96
CA MET A 73 1.46 -9.17 17.11
C MET A 73 0.66 -10.18 17.94
N ASN A 74 1.26 -10.73 19.00
CA ASN A 74 0.59 -11.64 19.93
C ASN A 74 -0.57 -10.96 20.69
N ARG A 75 -0.39 -9.68 21.04
CA ARG A 75 -1.38 -8.86 21.75
C ARG A 75 -2.58 -8.49 20.87
N HIS A 76 -2.38 -8.36 19.56
CA HIS A 76 -3.42 -7.99 18.60
C HIS A 76 -3.89 -9.13 17.68
N LYS A 77 -3.61 -10.39 18.06
CA LYS A 77 -3.99 -11.60 17.29
C LYS A 77 -5.43 -11.62 16.79
N PHE A 78 -6.38 -11.21 17.62
CA PHE A 78 -7.80 -11.19 17.26
C PHE A 78 -8.11 -10.21 16.13
N ILE A 79 -7.43 -9.05 16.10
CA ILE A 79 -7.59 -8.06 15.02
C ILE A 79 -7.03 -8.62 13.71
N TYR A 80 -5.85 -9.26 13.76
CA TYR A 80 -5.27 -9.92 12.59
C TYR A 80 -6.16 -11.08 12.09
N PHE A 81 -6.79 -11.83 12.99
CA PHE A 81 -7.70 -12.92 12.60
C PHE A 81 -8.98 -12.40 11.96
N LEU A 82 -9.57 -11.31 12.49
CA LEU A 82 -10.72 -10.65 11.88
C LEU A 82 -10.39 -10.09 10.49
N LEU A 83 -9.18 -9.55 10.30
CA LEU A 83 -8.69 -9.05 9.01
C LEU A 83 -8.38 -10.19 8.03
N LEU A 84 -8.01 -11.38 8.52
CA LEU A 84 -7.67 -12.51 7.68
C LEU A 84 -8.86 -12.97 6.83
N ILE A 85 -10.07 -12.94 7.38
CA ILE A 85 -11.31 -13.36 6.70
C ILE A 85 -11.55 -12.57 5.40
N PRO A 86 -11.64 -11.21 5.41
CA PRO A 86 -11.79 -10.45 4.18
C PRO A 86 -10.57 -10.59 3.27
N ILE A 87 -9.35 -10.66 3.81
CA ILE A 87 -8.15 -10.83 2.97
C ILE A 87 -8.21 -12.12 2.16
N VAL A 88 -8.55 -13.24 2.80
CA VAL A 88 -8.67 -14.55 2.13
C VAL A 88 -9.78 -14.49 1.08
N TYR A 89 -10.91 -13.88 1.41
CA TYR A 89 -12.00 -13.66 0.44
C TYR A 89 -11.53 -12.86 -0.78
N TYR A 90 -10.87 -11.71 -0.59
CA TYR A 90 -10.33 -10.91 -1.69
C TYR A 90 -9.30 -11.69 -2.50
N PHE A 91 -8.44 -12.46 -1.84
CA PHE A 91 -7.43 -13.25 -2.51
C PHE A 91 -8.08 -14.28 -3.44
N ILE A 92 -9.04 -15.06 -2.94
CA ILE A 92 -9.69 -16.12 -3.70
C ILE A 92 -10.61 -15.54 -4.79
N PHE A 93 -11.43 -14.54 -4.49
CA PHE A 93 -12.48 -14.08 -5.40
C PHE A 93 -12.11 -12.86 -6.26
N LYS A 94 -11.05 -12.12 -5.94
CA LYS A 94 -10.60 -10.97 -6.75
C LYS A 94 -9.24 -11.20 -7.37
N TYR A 95 -8.25 -11.69 -6.62
CA TYR A 95 -6.89 -11.86 -7.15
C TYR A 95 -6.76 -13.10 -8.05
N ILE A 96 -7.37 -14.24 -7.70
CA ILE A 96 -7.33 -15.42 -8.57
C ILE A 96 -7.97 -15.14 -9.95
N PRO A 97 -9.18 -14.53 -10.05
CA PRO A 97 -9.73 -14.19 -11.36
C PRO A 97 -8.88 -13.19 -12.14
N MET A 98 -8.14 -12.30 -11.47
CA MET A 98 -7.22 -11.37 -12.13
C MET A 98 -6.08 -12.10 -12.86
N TRP A 99 -5.67 -13.28 -12.39
CA TRP A 99 -4.71 -14.12 -13.12
C TRP A 99 -5.20 -14.49 -14.52
N ASN A 100 -6.53 -14.62 -14.70
CA ASN A 100 -7.13 -14.91 -16.01
C ASN A 100 -7.12 -13.71 -16.96
N ALA A 101 -6.81 -12.49 -16.48
CA ALA A 101 -6.67 -11.32 -17.34
C ALA A 101 -5.51 -11.45 -18.36
N GLN A 102 -4.60 -12.41 -18.16
CA GLN A 102 -3.55 -12.73 -19.13
C GLN A 102 -4.08 -13.15 -20.51
N ILE A 103 -5.36 -13.56 -20.60
CA ILE A 103 -6.03 -13.91 -21.86
C ILE A 103 -5.96 -12.75 -22.86
N ALA A 104 -5.99 -11.49 -22.40
CA ALA A 104 -5.90 -10.33 -23.27
C ALA A 104 -4.59 -10.27 -24.10
N PHE A 105 -3.52 -10.92 -23.63
CA PHE A 105 -2.22 -10.98 -24.31
C PHE A 105 -2.00 -12.26 -25.11
N ARG A 106 -2.99 -13.15 -25.15
CA ARG A 106 -2.94 -14.43 -25.85
C ARG A 106 -3.96 -14.46 -26.99
N ASP A 107 -3.67 -15.23 -28.03
CA ASP A 107 -4.64 -15.53 -29.09
C ASP A 107 -5.59 -16.60 -28.57
N PHE A 108 -6.59 -16.16 -27.82
CA PHE A 108 -7.56 -17.02 -27.18
C PHE A 108 -8.84 -17.08 -28.01
N VAL A 109 -9.09 -18.25 -28.59
CA VAL A 109 -10.34 -18.54 -29.30
C VAL A 109 -11.26 -19.27 -28.33
N SER A 110 -12.32 -18.62 -27.84
CA SER A 110 -13.26 -19.15 -26.85
C SER A 110 -13.93 -20.48 -27.26
N LEU A 111 -13.96 -20.81 -28.57
CA LEU A 111 -14.46 -22.08 -29.08
C LEU A 111 -13.47 -23.24 -28.99
N LYS A 112 -12.16 -22.99 -28.86
CA LYS A 112 -11.18 -24.08 -28.68
C LYS A 112 -11.17 -24.51 -27.22
N ARG A 113 -11.45 -25.80 -26.98
CA ARG A 113 -11.48 -26.47 -25.67
C ARG A 113 -10.09 -26.59 -25.00
N THR A 114 -9.16 -25.69 -25.31
CA THR A 114 -7.75 -25.72 -24.85
C THR A 114 -7.53 -25.06 -23.48
N GLY A 115 -8.59 -24.64 -22.79
CA GLY A 115 -8.52 -24.04 -21.46
C GLY A 115 -7.91 -22.64 -21.45
N ILE A 116 -7.94 -21.99 -20.28
CA ILE A 116 -7.54 -20.57 -20.08
C ILE A 116 -6.11 -20.25 -20.54
N THR A 117 -5.23 -21.26 -20.60
CA THR A 117 -3.81 -21.11 -20.96
C THR A 117 -3.50 -21.58 -22.39
N GLY A 118 -4.48 -22.08 -23.14
CA GLY A 118 -4.28 -22.78 -24.41
C GLY A 118 -3.92 -21.94 -25.64
N GLY A 119 -3.82 -20.62 -25.51
CA GLY A 119 -3.53 -19.69 -26.61
C GLY A 119 -2.06 -19.25 -26.69
N THR A 120 -1.56 -19.04 -27.91
CA THR A 120 -0.22 -18.49 -28.17
C THR A 120 -0.12 -17.06 -27.61
N TRP A 121 1.04 -16.71 -27.05
CA TRP A 121 1.26 -15.36 -26.54
C TRP A 121 1.49 -14.39 -27.71
N VAL A 122 0.57 -13.46 -27.92
CA VAL A 122 0.59 -12.49 -29.04
C VAL A 122 0.88 -11.05 -28.58
N GLY A 123 1.16 -10.87 -27.29
CA GLY A 123 1.48 -9.57 -26.69
C GLY A 123 0.35 -8.57 -26.92
N LEU A 124 0.65 -7.43 -27.53
CA LEU A 124 -0.29 -6.31 -27.70
C LEU A 124 -1.13 -6.37 -28.98
N LYS A 125 -1.12 -7.49 -29.73
CA LYS A 125 -1.88 -7.63 -30.98
C LYS A 125 -3.36 -7.30 -30.80
N ASN A 126 -4.00 -7.89 -29.79
CA ASN A 126 -5.43 -7.70 -29.50
C ASN A 126 -5.77 -6.23 -29.18
N PHE A 127 -4.88 -5.52 -28.47
CA PHE A 127 -5.05 -4.10 -28.17
C PHE A 127 -4.96 -3.24 -29.43
N LYS A 128 -4.00 -3.50 -30.32
CA LYS A 128 -3.89 -2.78 -31.60
C LYS A 128 -5.13 -2.99 -32.47
N THR A 129 -5.64 -4.22 -32.56
CA THR A 129 -6.87 -4.53 -33.29
C THR A 129 -8.09 -3.83 -32.67
N PHE A 130 -8.18 -3.79 -31.34
CA PHE A 130 -9.28 -3.10 -30.65
C PHE A 130 -9.25 -1.58 -30.88
N ILE A 131 -8.09 -0.95 -30.70
CA ILE A 131 -7.92 0.50 -30.88
C ILE A 131 -8.13 0.91 -32.35
N GLY A 132 -7.71 0.07 -33.29
CA GLY A 132 -7.91 0.29 -34.73
C GLY A 132 -9.32 -0.04 -35.24
N SER A 133 -10.23 -0.50 -34.38
CA SER A 133 -11.60 -0.81 -34.78
C SER A 133 -12.43 0.45 -35.01
N TYR A 134 -13.35 0.40 -35.98
CA TYR A 134 -14.24 1.52 -36.30
C TYR A 134 -15.02 2.03 -35.07
N TYR A 135 -15.47 1.12 -34.20
CA TYR A 135 -16.30 1.46 -33.04
C TYR A 135 -15.51 1.99 -31.83
N PHE A 136 -14.18 1.87 -31.81
CA PHE A 136 -13.38 2.18 -30.62
C PHE A 136 -13.63 3.59 -30.08
N TRP A 137 -13.55 4.59 -30.96
CA TRP A 137 -13.72 5.99 -30.58
C TRP A 137 -15.15 6.32 -30.15
N ASP A 138 -16.15 5.72 -30.80
CA ASP A 138 -17.55 5.88 -30.42
C ASP A 138 -17.81 5.28 -29.02
N LEU A 139 -17.26 4.11 -28.73
CA LEU A 139 -17.36 3.47 -27.41
C LEU A 139 -16.75 4.35 -26.32
N ILE A 140 -15.52 4.83 -26.52
CA ILE A 140 -14.82 5.66 -25.54
C ILE A 140 -15.56 6.98 -25.33
N ARG A 141 -15.96 7.67 -26.41
CA ARG A 141 -16.68 8.94 -26.31
C ARG A 141 -18.01 8.77 -25.59
N ASN A 142 -18.78 7.74 -25.93
CA ASN A 142 -20.07 7.50 -25.29
C ASN A 142 -19.92 7.13 -23.81
N THR A 143 -18.93 6.29 -23.47
CA THR A 143 -18.66 5.88 -22.09
C THR A 143 -18.21 7.07 -21.25
N LEU A 144 -17.31 7.91 -21.77
CA LEU A 144 -16.86 9.11 -21.09
C LEU A 144 -18.00 10.13 -20.96
N MET A 145 -18.73 10.40 -22.04
CA MET A 145 -19.86 11.33 -22.02
C MET A 145 -20.94 10.87 -21.03
N TYR A 146 -21.25 9.58 -20.98
CA TYR A 146 -22.18 9.01 -20.00
C TYR A 146 -21.64 9.15 -18.56
N SER A 147 -20.37 8.81 -18.34
CA SER A 147 -19.76 8.88 -17.00
C SER A 147 -19.67 10.31 -16.47
N PHE A 148 -19.23 11.24 -17.31
CA PHE A 148 -19.18 12.67 -16.97
C PHE A 148 -20.58 13.28 -16.83
N GLY A 149 -21.51 12.98 -17.74
CA GLY A 149 -22.89 13.44 -17.65
C GLY A 149 -23.56 12.94 -16.38
N LYS A 150 -23.39 11.66 -16.05
CA LYS A 150 -23.87 11.08 -14.79
C LYS A 150 -23.26 11.80 -13.60
N LEU A 151 -21.94 12.03 -13.58
CA LEU A 151 -21.29 12.72 -12.48
C LEU A 151 -21.82 14.15 -12.31
N LEU A 152 -21.84 14.93 -13.40
CA LEU A 152 -22.28 16.33 -13.40
C LEU A 152 -23.74 16.51 -13.03
N VAL A 153 -24.62 15.54 -13.30
CA VAL A 153 -26.04 15.63 -12.92
C VAL A 153 -26.27 15.03 -11.53
N SER A 154 -25.75 13.84 -11.25
CA SER A 154 -26.04 13.13 -10.00
C SER A 154 -25.47 13.82 -8.77
N LEU A 155 -24.28 14.44 -8.87
CA LEU A 155 -23.69 15.19 -7.75
C LEU A 155 -24.56 16.37 -7.32
N PRO A 156 -24.82 17.39 -8.17
CA PRO A 156 -25.60 18.54 -7.74
C PRO A 156 -27.02 18.14 -7.41
N LEU A 157 -27.64 17.21 -8.15
CA LEU A 157 -28.98 16.74 -7.84
C LEU A 157 -29.06 16.11 -6.44
N SER A 158 -28.09 15.26 -6.07
CA SER A 158 -28.03 14.65 -4.73
C SER A 158 -27.79 15.67 -3.63
N ILE A 159 -26.94 16.68 -3.88
CA ILE A 159 -26.66 17.75 -2.92
C ILE A 159 -27.89 18.64 -2.70
N ILE A 160 -28.54 19.08 -3.79
CA ILE A 160 -29.76 19.90 -3.73
C ILE A 160 -30.86 19.14 -2.99
N LEU A 161 -31.07 17.87 -3.31
CA LEU A 161 -32.05 17.04 -2.63
C LEU A 161 -31.74 16.91 -1.12
N ALA A 162 -30.47 16.71 -0.75
CA ALA A 162 -30.06 16.62 0.64
C ALA A 162 -30.34 17.93 1.42
N ILE A 163 -30.03 19.09 0.82
CA ILE A 163 -30.28 20.41 1.42
C ILE A 163 -31.79 20.66 1.53
N ALA A 164 -32.56 20.39 0.48
CA ALA A 164 -34.02 20.57 0.50
C ALA A 164 -34.70 19.72 1.59
N ILE A 165 -34.22 18.50 1.82
CA ILE A 165 -34.71 17.63 2.90
C ILE A 165 -34.25 18.14 4.28
N TYR A 166 -33.06 18.72 4.38
CA TYR A 166 -32.52 19.29 5.62
C TYR A 166 -33.31 20.53 6.07
N GLU A 167 -33.62 21.44 5.15
CA GLU A 167 -34.36 22.68 5.41
C GLU A 167 -35.88 22.47 5.58
N CYS A 168 -36.40 21.27 5.32
CA CYS A 168 -37.82 20.97 5.45
C CYS A 168 -38.28 20.97 6.92
N THR A 169 -39.04 21.99 7.31
CA THR A 169 -39.62 22.12 8.67
C THR A 169 -40.70 21.07 8.96
N HIS A 170 -41.41 20.56 7.94
CA HIS A 170 -42.54 19.64 8.13
C HIS A 170 -42.07 18.17 8.25
N LYS A 171 -42.13 17.63 9.47
CA LYS A 171 -41.58 16.30 9.81
C LYS A 171 -42.17 15.13 8.99
N ILE A 172 -43.47 15.17 8.66
CA ILE A 172 -44.13 14.13 7.87
C ILE A 172 -43.66 14.16 6.41
N LEU A 173 -43.56 15.36 5.83
CA LEU A 173 -43.16 15.54 4.43
C LEU A 173 -41.72 15.08 4.23
N ARG A 174 -40.82 15.47 5.14
CA ARG A 174 -39.42 15.02 5.16
C ARG A 174 -39.31 13.49 5.15
N LYS A 175 -40.06 12.80 6.01
CA LYS A 175 -40.03 11.33 6.10
C LYS A 175 -40.56 10.65 4.83
N VAL A 176 -41.63 11.17 4.25
CA VAL A 176 -42.21 10.64 2.99
C VAL A 176 -41.24 10.82 1.84
N VAL A 177 -40.69 12.03 1.63
CA VAL A 177 -39.74 12.32 0.55
C VAL A 177 -38.48 11.46 0.67
N GLN A 178 -37.93 11.30 1.88
CA GLN A 178 -36.80 10.39 2.10
C GLN A 178 -37.15 8.95 1.71
N THR A 179 -38.27 8.43 2.19
CA THR A 179 -38.70 7.05 1.90
C THR A 179 -38.88 6.83 0.40
N LEU A 180 -39.57 7.75 -0.29
CA LEU A 180 -39.78 7.68 -1.73
C LEU A 180 -38.49 7.86 -2.53
N SER A 181 -37.53 8.67 -2.06
CA SER A 181 -36.25 8.86 -2.74
C SER A 181 -35.33 7.63 -2.60
N TYR A 182 -35.43 6.89 -1.49
CA TYR A 182 -34.68 5.64 -1.30
C TYR A 182 -35.36 4.43 -1.96
N LEU A 183 -36.68 4.49 -2.19
CA LEU A 183 -37.46 3.37 -2.76
C LEU A 183 -36.89 2.83 -4.10
N PRO A 184 -36.48 3.66 -5.08
CA PRO A 184 -35.93 3.18 -6.35
C PRO A 184 -34.70 2.30 -6.20
N HIS A 185 -33.88 2.51 -5.16
CA HIS A 185 -32.70 1.68 -4.91
C HIS A 185 -33.05 0.25 -4.46
N PHE A 186 -34.28 0.03 -3.96
CA PHE A 186 -34.78 -1.29 -3.61
C PHE A 186 -35.41 -2.01 -4.80
N LEU A 187 -35.80 -1.28 -5.86
CA LEU A 187 -36.30 -1.88 -7.09
C LEU A 187 -35.11 -2.49 -7.84
N SER A 188 -35.18 -3.79 -8.10
CA SER A 188 -34.17 -4.49 -8.89
C SER A 188 -34.13 -3.90 -10.30
N TRP A 189 -32.92 -3.71 -10.83
CA TRP A 189 -32.69 -3.31 -12.22
C TRP A 189 -33.10 -4.39 -13.23
N VAL A 190 -33.49 -5.58 -12.77
CA VAL A 190 -33.90 -6.72 -13.60
C VAL A 190 -35.42 -6.73 -13.77
N ILE A 191 -35.96 -5.78 -14.54
CA ILE A 191 -37.25 -5.91 -15.23
C ILE A 191 -37.05 -5.47 -16.69
#